data_AF-A0A0Q6NZF5-F1
#
_entry.id   AF-A0A0Q6NZF5-F1
#
_cell.length_a   1.000
_cell.length_b   1.000
_cell.length_c   1.000
_cell.angle_alpha   90.00
_cell.angle_beta   90.00
_cell.angle_gamma   90.00
#
_symmetry.space_group_name_H-M   'P 1'
#
loop_
_entity.id
_entity.type
_entity.pdbx_description
1 polymer ?
#
loop_
_entity_poly.entity_id
_entity_poly.type
_entity_poly.pdbx_seq_one_letter_code
_entity_poly.pdbx_strand_id
1 'polypeptide(L)'
;MDTLVEGIYEAAVIPEYWPRILEQIGSLADGDAASLIAFGHDTGLRYVTTKSYEAAFSDYAANGASLPNIRPQRSLERMPMAFAHDIEVCSQTELDADPIYIRFIRPYGFGWTAGTAVPVPSGDLIVYDVAKSTTRGPFTRAAMERLDSCRPHLARAALLAHRLRMQQARATTEALDILGLPAAVVGRNRAVLAANESLLALAPRVKIGAFDRIYLRAKAADDLFAAALSSSSFNGVRSIPLAATENAPAIVAHVVPIRRAAGDIFARAEVLVLLTPVTAPSAPLTEVLTGLFDLTPAEAKVARGISVGRSVEQLAASHGISRETIRTQLKSLMMKTGTSRQAELAVLLGGLRPL
;
A
#
# COMPACT_ATOMS: atom_id res chain seq x y z
N MET A 1 -32.56 -2.66 -16.15
CA MET A 1 -31.54 -1.59 -16.13
C MET A 1 -31.21 -1.20 -14.69
N ASP A 2 -32.21 -0.87 -13.87
CA ASP A 2 -32.03 -0.45 -12.47
C ASP A 2 -31.24 -1.45 -11.61
N THR A 3 -31.57 -2.75 -11.69
CA THR A 3 -30.85 -3.81 -10.96
C THR A 3 -29.37 -3.93 -11.36
N LEU A 4 -29.03 -3.65 -12.63
CA LEU A 4 -27.64 -3.64 -13.09
C LEU A 4 -26.90 -2.41 -12.55
N VAL A 5 -27.57 -1.26 -12.54
CA VAL A 5 -27.01 -0.02 -11.98
C VAL A 5 -26.69 -0.19 -10.49
N GLU A 6 -27.63 -0.75 -9.71
CA GLU A 6 -27.40 -1.10 -8.31
C GLU A 6 -26.21 -2.04 -8.15
N GLY A 7 -26.17 -3.12 -8.94
CA GLY A 7 -25.07 -4.07 -8.95
C GLY A 7 -23.70 -3.45 -9.29
N ILE A 8 -23.64 -2.46 -10.18
CA ILE A 8 -22.41 -1.71 -10.48
C ILE A 8 -21.90 -0.96 -9.24
N TYR A 9 -22.80 -0.34 -8.46
CA TYR A 9 -22.41 0.37 -7.24
C TYR A 9 -22.05 -0.59 -6.11
N GLU A 10 -22.77 -1.71 -5.96
CA GLU A 10 -22.41 -2.76 -5.03
C GLU A 10 -21.02 -3.33 -5.34
N ALA A 11 -20.74 -3.63 -6.60
CA ALA A 11 -19.44 -4.16 -7.02
C ALA A 11 -18.27 -3.17 -6.81
N ALA A 12 -18.54 -1.85 -6.82
CA ALA A 12 -17.53 -0.86 -6.46
C ALA A 12 -17.13 -0.90 -4.98
N VAL A 13 -17.99 -1.44 -4.10
CA VAL A 13 -17.73 -1.62 -2.68
C VAL A 13 -17.27 -3.06 -2.37
N ILE A 14 -17.84 -4.04 -3.07
CA ILE A 14 -17.60 -5.49 -2.91
C ILE A 14 -17.08 -6.04 -4.25
N PRO A 15 -15.76 -6.02 -4.47
CA PRO A 15 -15.17 -6.31 -5.78
C PRO A 15 -15.44 -7.71 -6.32
N GLU A 16 -15.77 -8.66 -5.45
CA GLU A 16 -16.14 -10.04 -5.78
C GLU A 16 -17.38 -10.13 -6.68
N TYR A 17 -18.20 -9.07 -6.75
CA TYR A 17 -19.38 -9.02 -7.61
C TYR A 17 -19.06 -8.63 -9.05
N TRP A 18 -17.87 -8.10 -9.35
CA TRP A 18 -17.51 -7.66 -10.70
C TRP A 18 -17.68 -8.73 -11.79
N PRO A 19 -17.27 -10.00 -11.62
CA PRO A 19 -17.47 -11.02 -12.65
C PRO A 19 -18.94 -11.15 -13.09
N ARG A 20 -19.87 -11.18 -12.12
CA ARG A 20 -21.33 -11.24 -12.39
C ARG A 20 -21.82 -9.97 -13.10
N ILE A 21 -21.36 -8.80 -12.67
CA ILE A 21 -21.75 -7.53 -13.29
C ILE A 21 -21.21 -7.42 -14.71
N LEU A 22 -20.00 -7.92 -14.97
CA LEU A 22 -19.40 -7.94 -16.30
C LEU A 22 -20.17 -8.87 -17.25
N GLU A 23 -20.67 -10.01 -16.79
CA GLU A 23 -21.55 -10.88 -17.60
C GLU A 23 -22.82 -10.14 -18.03
N GLN A 24 -23.43 -9.37 -17.12
CA GLN A 24 -24.62 -8.57 -17.41
C GLN A 24 -24.31 -7.41 -18.38
N ILE A 25 -23.20 -6.71 -18.19
CA ILE A 25 -22.75 -5.64 -19.10
C ILE A 25 -22.46 -6.21 -20.50
N GLY A 26 -21.75 -7.33 -20.60
CA GLY A 26 -21.49 -7.98 -21.87
C GLY A 26 -22.77 -8.38 -22.59
N SER A 27 -23.73 -8.95 -21.85
CA SER A 27 -25.03 -9.35 -22.39
C SER A 27 -25.86 -8.18 -22.94
N LEU A 28 -25.73 -6.96 -22.38
CA LEU A 28 -26.40 -5.78 -22.93
C LEU A 28 -26.02 -5.50 -24.38
N ALA A 29 -24.78 -5.79 -24.77
CA ALA A 29 -24.27 -5.53 -26.11
C ALA A 29 -24.24 -6.76 -27.02
N ASP A 30 -24.88 -7.86 -26.60
CA ASP A 30 -24.75 -9.18 -27.24
C ASP A 30 -23.28 -9.65 -27.34
N GLY A 31 -22.46 -9.24 -26.36
CA GLY A 31 -21.07 -9.66 -26.21
C GLY A 31 -20.95 -11.05 -25.58
N ASP A 32 -19.85 -11.74 -25.88
CA ASP A 32 -19.57 -13.10 -25.42
C ASP A 32 -18.60 -13.13 -24.22
N ALA A 33 -17.93 -12.01 -23.96
CA ALA A 33 -17.02 -11.84 -22.84
C ALA A 33 -16.89 -10.37 -22.44
N ALA A 34 -16.49 -10.09 -21.20
CA ALA A 34 -16.24 -8.74 -20.72
C ALA A 34 -15.12 -8.70 -19.68
N SER A 35 -14.45 -7.55 -19.61
CA SER A 35 -13.34 -7.28 -18.70
C SER A 35 -13.43 -5.87 -18.14
N LEU A 36 -13.03 -5.75 -16.88
CA LEU A 36 -12.75 -4.48 -16.22
C LEU A 36 -11.26 -4.45 -15.89
N ILE A 37 -10.58 -3.43 -16.41
CA ILE A 37 -9.14 -3.34 -16.46
C ILE A 37 -8.71 -2.02 -15.81
N ALA A 38 -7.67 -2.05 -14.99
CA ALA A 38 -7.02 -0.85 -14.49
C ALA A 38 -5.57 -0.82 -14.97
N PHE A 39 -5.27 0.14 -15.84
CA PHE A 39 -3.92 0.47 -16.26
C PHE A 39 -3.34 1.48 -15.27
N GLY A 40 -2.43 1.02 -14.41
CA GLY A 40 -1.68 1.92 -13.53
C GLY A 40 -0.25 2.08 -14.04
N HIS A 41 0.20 3.33 -14.17
CA HIS A 41 1.56 3.67 -14.62
C HIS A 41 2.66 2.90 -13.85
N ASP A 42 2.42 2.63 -12.56
CA ASP A 42 3.43 2.04 -11.65
C ASP A 42 3.00 0.71 -10.99
N THR A 43 1.77 0.24 -11.26
CA THR A 43 1.21 -0.97 -10.62
C THR A 43 1.00 -2.12 -11.59
N GLY A 44 1.27 -1.92 -12.87
CA GLY A 44 1.02 -2.89 -13.93
C GLY A 44 -0.47 -3.04 -14.26
N LEU A 45 -0.76 -4.02 -15.10
CA LEU A 45 -2.12 -4.38 -15.49
C LEU A 45 -2.83 -5.09 -14.33
N ARG A 46 -4.00 -4.58 -13.93
CA ARG A 46 -4.94 -5.28 -13.04
C ARG A 46 -6.22 -5.49 -13.80
N TYR A 47 -6.85 -6.64 -13.63
CA TYR A 47 -8.08 -6.95 -14.35
C TYR A 47 -8.97 -7.91 -13.56
N VAL A 48 -10.25 -7.89 -13.92
CA VAL A 48 -11.25 -8.88 -13.56
C VAL A 48 -12.07 -9.15 -14.82
N THR A 49 -12.31 -10.41 -15.14
CA THR A 49 -12.97 -10.81 -16.39
C THR A 49 -14.13 -11.77 -16.14
N THR A 50 -14.98 -11.92 -17.15
CA THR A 50 -15.87 -13.07 -17.28
C THR A 50 -15.06 -14.34 -17.54
N LYS A 51 -15.52 -15.50 -17.07
CA LYS A 51 -14.81 -16.79 -17.24
C LYS A 51 -14.43 -17.10 -18.70
N SER A 52 -15.25 -16.69 -19.67
CA SER A 52 -14.98 -16.86 -21.11
C SER A 52 -13.77 -16.06 -21.60
N TYR A 53 -13.41 -14.97 -20.92
CA TYR A 53 -12.29 -14.11 -21.32
C TYR A 53 -10.97 -14.45 -20.62
N GLU A 54 -11.03 -15.24 -19.54
CA GLU A 54 -9.92 -15.43 -18.60
C GLU A 54 -8.65 -15.95 -19.27
N ALA A 55 -8.77 -16.93 -20.17
CA ALA A 55 -7.59 -17.50 -20.85
C ALA A 55 -6.86 -16.45 -21.71
N ALA A 56 -7.62 -15.63 -22.46
CA ALA A 56 -7.06 -14.58 -23.30
C ALA A 56 -6.40 -13.47 -22.48
N PHE A 57 -7.08 -13.02 -21.42
CA PHE A 57 -6.58 -11.94 -20.57
C PHE A 57 -5.41 -12.37 -19.68
N SER A 58 -5.39 -13.62 -19.21
CA SER A 58 -4.25 -14.17 -18.47
C SER A 58 -3.00 -14.19 -19.33
N ASP A 59 -3.11 -14.61 -20.59
CA ASP A 59 -1.98 -14.60 -21.54
C ASP A 59 -1.56 -13.18 -21.89
N TYR A 60 -2.52 -12.28 -22.17
CA TYR A 60 -2.23 -10.87 -22.39
C TYR A 60 -1.51 -10.22 -21.20
N ALA A 61 -1.96 -10.48 -19.98
CA ALA A 61 -1.35 -9.94 -18.77
C ALA A 61 0.10 -10.43 -18.56
N ALA A 62 0.37 -11.70 -18.90
CA ALA A 62 1.69 -12.29 -18.76
C ALA A 62 2.66 -11.86 -19.89
N ASN A 63 2.17 -11.80 -21.13
CA ASN A 63 3.02 -11.77 -22.33
C ASN A 63 2.77 -10.59 -23.27
N GLY A 64 1.75 -9.77 -23.00
CA GLY A 64 1.26 -8.71 -23.88
C GLY A 64 1.09 -7.34 -23.22
N ALA A 65 1.16 -7.24 -21.89
CA ALA A 65 0.86 -6.00 -21.16
C ALA A 65 1.79 -4.81 -21.50
N SER A 66 2.99 -5.08 -22.04
CA SER A 66 3.94 -4.05 -22.50
C SER A 66 3.71 -3.61 -23.96
N LEU A 67 2.83 -4.27 -24.70
CA LEU A 67 2.53 -3.91 -26.08
C LEU A 67 1.75 -2.58 -26.13
N PRO A 68 2.06 -1.70 -27.09
CA PRO A 68 1.34 -0.46 -27.25
C PRO A 68 -0.13 -0.75 -27.61
N ASN A 69 -1.06 -0.16 -26.87
CA ASN A 69 -2.49 -0.24 -27.17
C ASN A 69 -3.04 1.17 -27.43
N ILE A 70 -3.28 1.49 -28.71
CA ILE A 70 -3.73 2.82 -29.12
C ILE A 70 -5.24 3.05 -28.90
N ARG A 71 -6.03 1.96 -28.74
CA ARG A 71 -7.50 2.04 -28.67
C ARG A 71 -8.01 2.86 -27.48
N PRO A 72 -7.54 2.68 -26.23
CA PRO A 72 -8.06 3.45 -25.10
C PRO A 72 -7.82 4.96 -25.27
N GLN A 73 -6.65 5.36 -25.78
CA GLN A 73 -6.35 6.75 -26.07
C GLN A 73 -7.28 7.31 -27.15
N ARG A 74 -7.42 6.61 -28.28
CA ARG A 74 -8.30 7.06 -29.37
C ARG A 74 -9.79 7.07 -28.97
N SER A 75 -10.21 6.15 -28.10
CA SER A 75 -11.56 6.16 -27.52
C SER A 75 -11.81 7.44 -26.72
N LEU A 76 -10.87 7.85 -25.86
CA LEU A 76 -10.97 9.11 -25.12
C LEU A 76 -11.01 10.34 -26.03
N GLU A 77 -10.23 10.35 -27.11
CA GLU A 77 -10.12 11.47 -28.03
C GLU A 77 -11.34 11.60 -28.96
N ARG A 78 -11.81 10.48 -29.51
CA ARG A 78 -12.84 10.45 -30.56
C ARG A 78 -14.26 10.24 -30.04
N MET A 79 -14.39 9.45 -28.99
CA MET A 79 -15.67 9.08 -28.39
C MET A 79 -15.66 9.44 -26.90
N PRO A 80 -15.34 10.71 -26.55
CA PRO A 80 -15.29 11.12 -25.17
C PRO A 80 -16.66 10.86 -24.58
N MET A 81 -16.63 10.26 -23.42
CA MET A 81 -17.82 10.01 -22.66
C MET A 81 -18.78 8.91 -23.18
N ALA A 82 -18.34 8.04 -24.10
CA ALA A 82 -19.12 6.92 -24.63
C ALA A 82 -18.32 5.61 -24.67
N PHE A 83 -19.00 4.50 -24.95
CA PHE A 83 -18.39 3.29 -25.49
C PHE A 83 -18.10 3.48 -26.98
N ALA A 84 -16.97 2.92 -27.41
CA ALA A 84 -16.58 2.87 -28.80
C ALA A 84 -16.23 1.43 -29.16
N HIS A 85 -16.68 0.96 -30.31
CA HIS A 85 -16.21 -0.32 -30.85
C HIS A 85 -14.98 -0.12 -31.71
N ASP A 86 -14.15 -1.15 -31.83
CA ASP A 86 -12.79 -1.00 -32.36
C ASP A 86 -12.70 -0.41 -33.77
N ILE A 87 -13.70 -0.65 -34.63
CA ILE A 87 -13.76 -0.10 -35.99
C ILE A 87 -14.16 1.40 -36.06
N GLU A 88 -14.59 2.02 -34.95
CA GLU A 88 -14.77 3.48 -34.84
C GLU A 88 -13.45 4.20 -34.51
N VAL A 89 -12.51 3.49 -33.86
CA VAL A 89 -11.25 4.05 -33.36
C VAL A 89 -10.04 3.61 -34.19
N CYS A 90 -10.13 2.49 -34.89
CA CYS A 90 -9.09 1.92 -35.75
C CYS A 90 -9.69 1.46 -37.09
N SER A 91 -8.93 1.61 -38.16
CA SER A 91 -9.25 1.00 -39.45
C SER A 91 -9.07 -0.52 -39.41
N GLN A 92 -9.70 -1.25 -40.33
CA GLN A 92 -9.55 -2.70 -40.43
C GLN A 92 -8.07 -3.10 -40.61
N THR A 93 -7.33 -2.39 -41.46
CA THR A 93 -5.90 -2.63 -41.70
C THR A 93 -5.05 -2.44 -40.42
N GLU A 94 -5.39 -1.45 -39.58
CA GLU A 94 -4.72 -1.27 -38.29
C GLU A 94 -5.02 -2.42 -37.32
N LEU A 95 -6.27 -2.91 -37.28
CA LEU A 95 -6.66 -4.03 -36.42
C LEU A 95 -6.04 -5.36 -36.88
N ASP A 96 -5.96 -5.58 -38.19
CA ASP A 96 -5.36 -6.78 -38.77
C ASP A 96 -3.84 -6.84 -38.51
N ALA A 97 -3.18 -5.68 -38.36
CA ALA A 97 -1.77 -5.55 -38.03
C ALA A 97 -1.48 -5.43 -36.52
N ASP A 98 -2.51 -5.27 -35.67
CA ASP A 98 -2.34 -5.04 -34.24
C ASP A 98 -1.87 -6.32 -33.51
N PRO A 99 -0.68 -6.30 -32.87
CA PRO A 99 -0.16 -7.44 -32.11
C PRO A 99 -1.11 -7.95 -31.02
N ILE A 100 -1.93 -7.07 -30.43
CA ILE A 100 -2.91 -7.46 -29.41
C ILE A 100 -4.01 -8.32 -30.06
N TYR A 101 -4.52 -7.91 -31.22
CA TYR A 101 -5.52 -8.66 -31.96
C TYR A 101 -4.99 -10.02 -32.41
N ILE A 102 -3.81 -10.02 -33.03
CA ILE A 102 -3.17 -11.22 -33.61
C ILE A 102 -2.85 -12.26 -32.54
N ARG A 103 -2.34 -11.83 -31.37
CA ARG A 103 -1.81 -12.75 -30.35
C ARG A 103 -2.81 -13.10 -29.25
N PHE A 104 -3.67 -12.16 -28.85
CA PHE A 104 -4.46 -12.30 -27.61
C PHE A 104 -5.97 -12.22 -27.81
N ILE A 105 -6.46 -11.80 -28.97
CA ILE A 105 -7.92 -11.71 -29.21
C ILE A 105 -8.36 -12.80 -30.19
N ARG A 106 -7.77 -12.84 -31.40
CA ARG A 106 -8.14 -13.80 -32.45
C ARG A 106 -7.89 -15.26 -32.08
N PRO A 107 -6.74 -15.66 -31.50
CA PRO A 107 -6.48 -17.06 -31.18
C PRO A 107 -7.44 -17.63 -30.12
N TYR A 108 -8.03 -16.76 -29.31
CA TYR A 108 -8.99 -17.12 -28.27
C TYR A 108 -10.45 -17.07 -28.78
N GLY A 109 -10.67 -16.89 -30.09
CA GLY A 109 -11.99 -16.95 -30.72
C GLY A 109 -12.75 -15.62 -30.77
N PHE A 110 -12.14 -14.52 -30.33
CA PHE A 110 -12.75 -13.18 -30.34
C PHE A 110 -12.39 -12.39 -31.60
N GLY A 111 -13.38 -11.66 -32.11
CA GLY A 111 -13.37 -10.93 -33.37
C GLY A 111 -13.39 -9.43 -33.20
N TRP A 112 -14.05 -8.97 -32.15
CA TRP A 112 -14.48 -7.58 -32.07
C TRP A 112 -14.51 -7.20 -30.62
N THR A 113 -13.93 -6.05 -30.27
CA THR A 113 -14.11 -5.49 -28.93
C THR A 113 -14.73 -4.10 -29.00
N ALA A 114 -15.32 -3.73 -27.87
CA ALA A 114 -15.85 -2.41 -27.63
C ALA A 114 -15.57 -2.04 -26.19
N GLY A 115 -15.25 -0.78 -25.94
CA GLY A 115 -14.92 -0.37 -24.59
C GLY A 115 -15.06 1.12 -24.36
N THR A 116 -14.98 1.49 -23.09
CA THR A 116 -14.90 2.87 -22.63
C THR A 116 -13.75 3.00 -21.64
N ALA A 117 -13.09 4.14 -21.67
CA ALA A 117 -12.01 4.47 -20.75
C ALA A 117 -12.46 5.60 -19.80
N VAL A 118 -12.11 5.44 -18.53
CA VAL A 118 -12.45 6.35 -17.43
C VAL A 118 -11.16 6.69 -16.68
N PRO A 119 -10.62 7.90 -16.89
CA PRO A 119 -9.55 8.42 -16.05
C PRO A 119 -10.06 8.62 -14.63
N VAL A 120 -9.31 8.17 -13.63
CA VAL A 120 -9.64 8.39 -12.22
C VAL A 120 -8.59 9.28 -11.55
N PRO A 121 -8.93 10.01 -10.46
CA PRO A 121 -8.00 10.93 -9.80
C PRO A 121 -6.69 10.32 -9.31
N SER A 122 -6.62 8.99 -9.11
CA SER A 122 -5.38 8.29 -8.78
C SER A 122 -4.32 8.32 -9.90
N GLY A 123 -4.70 8.74 -11.11
CA GLY A 123 -3.90 8.65 -12.32
C GLY A 123 -3.95 7.29 -13.02
N ASP A 124 -4.75 6.35 -12.51
CA ASP A 124 -5.03 5.10 -13.23
C ASP A 124 -6.05 5.36 -14.36
N LEU A 125 -5.96 4.57 -15.42
CA LEU A 125 -6.97 4.51 -16.47
C LEU A 125 -7.79 3.23 -16.30
N ILE A 126 -9.08 3.39 -15.97
CA ILE A 126 -10.01 2.27 -15.89
C ILE A 126 -10.63 2.04 -17.26
N VAL A 127 -10.58 0.81 -17.76
CA VAL A 127 -11.16 0.42 -19.05
C VAL A 127 -12.17 -0.68 -18.81
N TYR A 128 -13.38 -0.50 -19.35
CA TYR A 128 -14.37 -1.56 -19.47
C TYR A 128 -14.34 -2.01 -20.92
N ASP A 129 -14.11 -3.29 -21.14
CA ASP A 129 -14.01 -3.91 -22.44
C ASP A 129 -15.03 -5.04 -22.55
N VAL A 130 -15.66 -5.16 -23.71
CA VAL A 130 -16.59 -6.23 -24.06
C VAL A 130 -16.14 -6.80 -25.39
N ALA A 131 -16.05 -8.12 -25.47
CA ALA A 131 -15.63 -8.81 -26.67
C ALA A 131 -16.72 -9.71 -27.24
N LYS A 132 -16.66 -9.90 -28.55
CA LYS A 132 -17.60 -10.70 -29.32
C LYS A 132 -16.84 -11.63 -30.26
N SER A 133 -17.36 -12.82 -30.47
CA SER A 133 -16.77 -13.86 -31.30
C SER A 133 -16.56 -13.39 -32.74
N THR A 134 -15.50 -13.88 -33.37
CA THR A 134 -15.20 -13.66 -34.80
C THR A 134 -16.37 -14.01 -35.70
N THR A 135 -17.18 -15.00 -35.31
CA THR A 135 -18.31 -15.51 -36.11
C THR A 135 -19.56 -14.62 -36.07
N ARG A 136 -19.66 -13.67 -35.13
CA ARG A 136 -20.89 -12.90 -34.87
C ARG A 136 -20.87 -11.44 -35.40
N GLY A 137 -19.84 -11.10 -36.17
CA GLY A 137 -19.63 -9.76 -36.73
C GLY A 137 -19.38 -8.66 -35.68
N PRO A 138 -19.07 -7.43 -36.12
CA PRO A 138 -18.78 -6.30 -35.22
C PRO A 138 -19.99 -5.91 -34.36
N PHE A 139 -19.74 -5.14 -33.31
CA PHE A 139 -20.80 -4.51 -32.53
C PHE A 139 -21.58 -3.50 -33.37
N THR A 140 -22.86 -3.32 -33.06
CA THR A 140 -23.72 -2.34 -33.71
C THR A 140 -23.82 -1.06 -32.91
N ARG A 141 -24.19 0.06 -33.55
CA ARG A 141 -24.43 1.32 -32.85
C ARG A 141 -25.52 1.19 -31.76
N ALA A 142 -26.59 0.44 -32.05
CA ALA A 142 -27.64 0.15 -31.07
C ALA A 142 -27.13 -0.63 -29.85
N ALA A 143 -26.11 -1.49 -30.00
CA ALA A 143 -25.46 -2.14 -28.87
C ALA A 143 -24.62 -1.14 -28.03
N MET A 144 -23.94 -0.20 -28.69
CA MET A 144 -23.19 0.86 -27.99
C MET A 144 -24.11 1.79 -27.20
N GLU A 145 -25.26 2.18 -27.76
CA GLU A 145 -26.26 2.99 -27.06
C GLU A 145 -26.77 2.33 -25.76
N ARG A 146 -26.88 1.00 -25.75
CA ARG A 146 -27.23 0.24 -24.54
C ARG A 146 -26.09 0.27 -23.51
N LEU A 147 -24.84 0.12 -23.92
CA LEU A 147 -23.69 0.24 -23.01
C LEU A 147 -23.51 1.68 -22.48
N ASP A 148 -23.78 2.68 -23.32
CA ASP A 148 -23.69 4.10 -22.98
C ASP A 148 -24.63 4.45 -21.81
N SER A 149 -25.76 3.75 -21.69
CA SER A 149 -26.67 3.90 -20.55
C SER A 149 -26.04 3.48 -19.20
N CYS A 150 -25.13 2.50 -19.19
CA CYS A 150 -24.39 2.08 -17.98
C CYS A 150 -23.18 2.96 -17.68
N ARG A 151 -22.58 3.54 -18.73
CA ARG A 151 -21.30 4.23 -18.66
C ARG A 151 -21.19 5.34 -17.59
N PRO A 152 -22.17 6.24 -17.36
CA PRO A 152 -22.07 7.22 -16.28
C PRO A 152 -22.12 6.57 -14.88
N HIS A 153 -22.71 5.38 -14.74
CA HIS A 153 -22.70 4.63 -13.49
C HIS A 153 -21.35 3.97 -13.26
N LEU A 154 -20.76 3.37 -14.30
CA LEU A 154 -19.40 2.79 -14.26
C LEU A 154 -18.34 3.83 -13.90
N ALA A 155 -18.44 5.05 -14.45
CA ALA A 155 -17.53 6.13 -14.11
C ALA A 155 -17.68 6.60 -12.65
N ARG A 156 -18.92 6.74 -12.16
CA ARG A 156 -19.20 7.10 -10.76
C ARG A 156 -18.76 6.01 -9.78
N ALA A 157 -18.98 4.76 -10.12
CA ALA A 157 -18.58 3.59 -9.34
C ALA A 157 -17.05 3.53 -9.18
N ALA A 158 -16.29 3.75 -10.26
CA ALA A 158 -14.83 3.84 -10.21
C ALA A 158 -14.34 4.99 -9.29
N LEU A 159 -14.98 6.16 -9.37
CA LEU A 159 -14.66 7.30 -8.49
C LEU A 159 -15.01 7.02 -7.03
N LEU A 160 -16.15 6.36 -6.77
CA LEU A 160 -16.58 5.97 -5.43
C LEU A 160 -15.60 4.98 -4.79
N ALA A 161 -15.23 3.92 -5.51
CA ALA A 161 -14.25 2.94 -5.07
C ALA A 161 -12.90 3.61 -4.74
N HIS A 162 -12.47 4.57 -5.55
CA HIS A 162 -11.26 5.34 -5.27
C HIS A 162 -11.37 6.17 -3.98
N ARG A 163 -12.48 6.90 -3.78
CA ARG A 163 -12.71 7.72 -2.59
C ARG A 163 -12.80 6.90 -1.31
N LEU A 164 -13.53 5.79 -1.35
CA LEU A 164 -13.69 4.90 -0.19
C LEU A 164 -12.32 4.41 0.30
N ARG A 165 -11.44 4.07 -0.63
CA ARG A 165 -10.08 3.62 -0.28
C ARG A 165 -9.22 4.72 0.31
N MET A 166 -9.31 5.94 -0.21
CA MET A 166 -8.61 7.08 0.39
C MET A 166 -9.07 7.31 1.83
N GLN A 167 -10.35 7.13 2.12
CA GLN A 167 -10.88 7.19 3.48
C GLN A 167 -10.36 6.04 4.36
N GLN A 168 -10.32 4.81 3.85
CA GLN A 168 -9.74 3.66 4.58
C GLN A 168 -8.25 3.85 4.90
N ALA A 169 -7.47 4.38 3.95
CA ALA A 169 -6.06 4.68 4.15
C ALA A 169 -5.86 5.71 5.28
N ARG A 170 -6.67 6.79 5.29
CA ARG A 170 -6.65 7.81 6.36
C ARG A 170 -7.04 7.24 7.71
N ALA A 171 -8.16 6.52 7.78
CA ALA A 171 -8.61 5.87 9.01
C ALA A 171 -7.55 4.92 9.60
N THR A 172 -6.83 4.19 8.74
CA THR A 172 -5.72 3.32 9.15
C THR A 172 -4.58 4.12 9.79
N THR A 173 -4.16 5.23 9.17
CA THR A 173 -3.07 6.05 9.72
C THR A 173 -3.48 6.80 10.99
N GLU A 174 -4.73 7.27 11.07
CA GLU A 174 -5.29 7.95 12.25
C GLU A 174 -5.36 7.00 13.46
N ALA A 175 -5.82 5.76 13.25
CA ALA A 175 -5.84 4.75 14.31
C ALA A 175 -4.43 4.44 14.86
N LEU A 176 -3.41 4.44 14.00
CA LEU A 176 -2.01 4.27 14.41
C LEU A 176 -1.48 5.51 15.14
N ASP A 177 -1.94 6.70 14.78
CA ASP A 177 -1.55 7.94 15.44
C ASP A 177 -2.02 8.00 16.89
N ILE A 178 -3.24 7.49 17.17
CA ILE A 178 -3.78 7.33 18.53
C ILE A 178 -2.84 6.47 19.40
N LEU A 179 -2.18 5.48 18.79
CA LEU A 179 -1.21 4.60 19.46
C LEU A 179 0.22 5.20 19.50
N GLY A 180 0.41 6.44 19.05
CA GLY A 180 1.71 7.09 18.97
C GLY A 180 2.65 6.43 17.95
N LEU A 181 2.10 5.77 16.93
CA LEU A 181 2.85 5.04 15.92
C LEU A 181 2.93 5.86 14.62
N PRO A 182 4.10 6.41 14.26
CA PRO A 182 4.29 7.09 12.98
C PRO A 182 4.02 6.15 11.80
N ALA A 183 3.05 6.50 10.97
CA ALA A 183 2.60 5.63 9.88
C ALA A 183 2.15 6.39 8.62
N ALA A 184 2.33 5.74 7.48
CA ALA A 184 1.80 6.18 6.19
C ALA A 184 1.33 4.98 5.36
N VAL A 185 0.26 5.17 4.59
CA VAL A 185 -0.14 4.27 3.52
C VAL A 185 0.41 4.82 2.21
N VAL A 186 1.20 4.00 1.52
CA VAL A 186 2.00 4.43 0.37
C VAL A 186 1.75 3.49 -0.81
N GLY A 187 1.64 4.05 -2.01
CA GLY A 187 1.65 3.30 -3.27
C GLY A 187 3.06 2.87 -3.70
N ARG A 188 3.16 1.97 -4.67
CA ARG A 188 4.45 1.44 -5.17
C ARG A 188 5.44 2.49 -5.71
N ASN A 189 4.95 3.66 -6.10
CA ASN A 189 5.75 4.76 -6.65
C ASN A 189 6.16 5.81 -5.60
N ARG A 190 6.09 5.47 -4.31
CA ARG A 190 6.27 6.35 -3.16
C ARG A 190 5.15 7.36 -2.93
N ALA A 191 4.09 7.38 -3.76
CA ALA A 191 2.96 8.29 -3.55
C ALA A 191 2.26 7.95 -2.23
N VAL A 192 2.17 8.94 -1.36
CA VAL A 192 1.50 8.85 -0.06
C VAL A 192 0.00 9.02 -0.29
N LEU A 193 -0.76 8.00 0.11
CA LEU A 193 -2.21 8.03 0.10
C LEU A 193 -2.76 8.65 1.39
N ALA A 194 -2.10 8.34 2.51
CA ALA A 194 -2.34 8.94 3.82
C ALA A 194 -1.08 8.86 4.68
N ALA A 195 -0.90 9.83 5.57
CA ALA A 195 0.15 9.84 6.58
C ALA A 195 -0.39 10.53 7.84
N ASN A 196 0.03 10.07 9.01
CA ASN A 196 -0.35 10.69 10.28
C ASN A 196 0.66 11.75 10.76
N GLU A 197 0.24 12.58 11.72
CA GLU A 197 1.06 13.66 12.28
C GLU A 197 2.34 13.12 12.93
N SER A 198 2.28 11.96 13.59
CA SER A 198 3.46 11.30 14.15
C SER A 198 4.54 11.00 13.10
N LEU A 199 4.18 10.65 11.86
CA LEU A 199 5.14 10.49 10.76
C LEU A 199 5.66 11.82 10.25
N LEU A 200 4.79 12.82 10.11
CA LEU A 200 5.20 14.15 9.66
C LEU A 200 6.20 14.80 10.63
N ALA A 201 6.04 14.56 11.93
CA ALA A 201 6.94 15.00 12.99
C ALA A 201 8.35 14.40 12.91
N LEU A 202 8.57 13.33 12.13
CA LEU A 202 9.90 12.73 11.92
C LEU A 202 10.76 13.48 10.90
N ALA A 203 10.27 14.58 10.33
CA ALA A 203 11.08 15.45 9.47
C ALA A 203 12.34 15.95 10.22
N PRO A 204 13.51 16.02 9.57
CA PRO A 204 13.75 15.76 8.15
C PRO A 204 14.14 14.31 7.84
N ARG A 205 14.08 13.35 8.79
CA ARG A 205 14.54 11.97 8.59
C ARG A 205 13.63 11.18 7.66
N VAL A 206 12.33 11.43 7.79
CA VAL A 206 11.29 11.03 6.84
C VAL A 206 10.64 12.30 6.35
N LYS A 207 10.48 12.44 5.04
CA LYS A 207 9.81 13.60 4.47
C LYS A 207 8.86 13.18 3.36
N ILE A 208 7.76 13.91 3.25
CA ILE A 208 6.93 13.91 2.07
C ILE A 208 7.40 15.08 1.21
N GLY A 209 7.90 14.78 0.01
CA GLY A 209 8.41 15.74 -0.96
C GLY A 209 7.38 16.08 -2.03
N ALA A 210 7.85 16.63 -3.15
CA ALA A 210 7.01 16.97 -4.29
C ALA A 210 6.18 15.77 -4.78
N PHE A 211 4.97 16.05 -5.26
CA PHE A 211 3.99 15.06 -5.72
C PHE A 211 3.59 14.03 -4.65
N ASP A 212 3.56 14.47 -3.39
CA ASP A 212 3.19 13.66 -2.23
C ASP A 212 4.01 12.38 -2.10
N ARG A 213 5.30 12.42 -2.42
CA ARG A 213 6.18 11.25 -2.38
C ARG A 213 6.98 11.15 -1.10
N ILE A 214 6.99 9.97 -0.47
CA ILE A 214 7.78 9.73 0.75
C ILE A 214 9.25 9.40 0.44
N TYR A 215 10.14 9.97 1.24
CA TYR A 215 11.58 9.78 1.15
C TYR A 215 12.20 9.60 2.54
N LEU A 216 13.16 8.69 2.63
CA LEU A 216 14.03 8.56 3.79
C LEU A 216 15.30 9.38 3.54
N ARG A 217 15.74 10.15 4.53
CA ARG A 217 16.92 11.03 4.38
C ARG A 217 18.22 10.25 4.16
N ALA A 218 18.35 9.09 4.81
CA ALA A 218 19.53 8.26 4.67
C ALA A 218 19.47 7.49 3.34
N LYS A 219 20.40 7.78 2.42
CA LYS A 219 20.42 7.22 1.07
C LYS A 219 20.32 5.70 1.03
N ALA A 220 21.11 5.00 1.86
CA ALA A 220 21.07 3.54 1.93
C ALA A 220 19.70 2.99 2.37
N ALA A 221 19.05 3.65 3.34
CA ALA A 221 17.70 3.28 3.77
C ALA A 221 16.67 3.59 2.69
N ASP A 222 16.81 4.72 2.00
CA ASP A 222 15.91 5.12 0.90
C ASP A 222 16.01 4.18 -0.31
N ASP A 223 17.20 3.66 -0.61
CA ASP A 223 17.42 2.66 -1.66
C ASP A 223 16.76 1.32 -1.30
N LEU A 224 16.92 0.88 -0.04
CA LEU A 224 16.20 -0.31 0.47
C LEU A 224 14.69 -0.11 0.45
N PHE A 225 14.22 1.10 0.73
CA PHE A 225 12.81 1.45 0.69
C PHE A 225 12.26 1.43 -0.73
N ALA A 226 13.00 1.99 -1.69
CA ALA A 226 12.67 1.91 -3.11
C ALA A 226 12.56 0.46 -3.59
N ALA A 227 13.53 -0.37 -3.23
CA ALA A 227 13.55 -1.80 -3.56
C ALA A 227 12.40 -2.58 -2.90
N ALA A 228 12.01 -2.18 -1.69
CA ALA A 228 10.86 -2.77 -1.01
C ALA A 228 9.54 -2.48 -1.74
N LEU A 229 9.36 -1.24 -2.24
CA LEU A 229 8.15 -0.83 -2.95
C LEU A 229 8.05 -1.38 -4.39
N SER A 230 9.18 -1.58 -5.07
CA SER A 230 9.21 -2.02 -6.48
C SER A 230 9.09 -3.54 -6.67
N SER A 231 9.28 -4.33 -5.60
CA SER A 231 9.21 -5.78 -5.67
C SER A 231 7.78 -6.28 -5.95
N SER A 232 7.57 -6.88 -7.11
CA SER A 232 6.27 -7.41 -7.56
C SER A 232 5.76 -8.56 -6.67
N SER A 233 6.68 -9.37 -6.12
CA SER A 233 6.40 -10.56 -5.30
C SER A 233 6.53 -10.33 -3.78
N PHE A 234 6.33 -9.10 -3.32
CA PHE A 234 6.50 -8.76 -1.92
C PHE A 234 5.37 -9.34 -1.03
N ASN A 235 5.60 -10.53 -0.46
CA ASN A 235 4.65 -11.25 0.39
C ASN A 235 4.93 -11.17 1.90
N GLY A 236 6.02 -10.52 2.32
CA GLY A 236 6.47 -10.45 3.71
C GLY A 236 6.64 -9.02 4.22
N VAL A 237 6.99 -8.84 5.49
CA VAL A 237 7.38 -7.52 6.04
C VAL A 237 8.86 -7.27 5.75
N ARG A 238 9.22 -6.05 5.35
CA ARG A 238 10.62 -5.59 5.23
C ARG A 238 10.91 -4.59 6.32
N SER A 239 11.99 -4.78 7.05
CA SER A 239 12.44 -3.87 8.09
C SER A 239 13.69 -3.13 7.59
N ILE A 240 13.61 -1.80 7.56
CA ILE A 240 14.67 -0.93 7.05
C ILE A 240 15.18 -0.09 8.22
N PRO A 241 16.43 -0.29 8.66
CA PRO A 241 16.98 0.48 9.77
C PRO A 241 17.36 1.90 9.32
N LEU A 242 16.94 2.88 10.11
CA LEU A 242 17.45 4.24 10.07
C LEU A 242 18.33 4.43 11.32
N ALA A 243 19.63 4.64 11.09
CA ALA A 243 20.59 4.86 12.16
C ALA A 243 20.20 6.03 13.06
N ALA A 244 20.67 6.00 14.30
CA ALA A 244 20.59 7.12 15.21
C ALA A 244 21.40 8.30 14.65
N THR A 245 20.95 9.51 14.94
CA THR A 245 21.70 10.75 14.72
C THR A 245 21.97 11.41 16.07
N GLU A 246 22.80 12.45 16.10
CA GLU A 246 23.09 13.19 17.34
C GLU A 246 21.82 13.66 18.06
N ASN A 247 20.76 13.98 17.31
CA ASN A 247 19.51 14.56 17.82
C ASN A 247 18.31 13.60 17.77
N ALA A 248 18.48 12.33 17.36
CA ALA A 248 17.34 11.41 17.23
C ALA A 248 17.74 9.93 17.37
N PRO A 249 16.93 9.09 18.05
CA PRO A 249 17.22 7.67 18.23
C PRO A 249 17.17 6.91 16.91
N ALA A 250 17.76 5.70 16.87
CA ALA A 250 17.57 4.80 15.75
C ALA A 250 16.08 4.44 15.59
N ILE A 251 15.63 4.22 14.36
CA ILE A 251 14.24 3.89 14.03
C ILE A 251 14.27 2.73 13.03
N VAL A 252 13.31 1.82 13.09
CA VAL A 252 13.07 0.82 12.04
C VAL A 252 11.81 1.19 11.29
N ALA A 253 11.92 1.35 9.97
CA ALA A 253 10.77 1.44 9.09
C ALA A 253 10.35 0.03 8.67
N HIS A 254 9.18 -0.40 9.13
CA HIS A 254 8.51 -1.62 8.70
C HIS A 254 7.63 -1.31 7.49
N VAL A 255 7.92 -1.99 6.39
CA VAL A 255 7.21 -1.90 5.13
C VAL A 255 6.34 -3.15 5.04
N VAL A 256 5.03 -2.99 5.23
CA VAL A 256 4.05 -4.08 5.35
C VAL A 256 3.10 -4.05 4.15
N PRO A 257 3.05 -5.09 3.31
CA PRO A 257 2.13 -5.12 2.18
C PRO A 257 0.68 -5.28 2.66
N ILE A 258 -0.22 -4.42 2.19
CA ILE A 258 -1.66 -4.57 2.43
C ILE A 258 -2.19 -5.55 1.38
N ARG A 259 -2.71 -6.70 1.83
CA ARG A 259 -3.29 -7.72 0.93
C ARG A 259 -4.60 -7.19 0.36
N ARG A 260 -4.78 -7.36 -0.95
CA ARG A 260 -6.03 -7.04 -1.64
C ARG A 260 -7.02 -8.19 -1.51
N ALA A 261 -8.31 -7.87 -1.46
CA ALA A 261 -9.34 -8.85 -1.77
C ALA A 261 -9.22 -9.31 -3.23
N ALA A 262 -9.59 -10.55 -3.51
CA ALA A 262 -9.60 -11.06 -4.88
C ALA A 262 -10.61 -10.25 -5.73
N GLY A 263 -10.21 -9.81 -6.92
CA GLY A 263 -11.07 -9.00 -7.79
C GLY A 263 -11.09 -7.50 -7.49
N ASP A 264 -10.38 -7.01 -6.46
CA ASP A 264 -10.24 -5.57 -6.21
C ASP A 264 -9.26 -4.93 -7.22
N ILE A 265 -9.79 -4.58 -8.39
CA ILE A 265 -9.04 -3.96 -9.48
C ILE A 265 -8.79 -2.47 -9.25
N PHE A 266 -9.66 -1.79 -8.49
CA PHE A 266 -9.45 -0.40 -8.13
C PHE A 266 -8.28 -0.31 -7.15
N ALA A 267 -8.22 -1.21 -6.18
CA ALA A 267 -7.03 -1.87 -5.60
C ALA A 267 -5.62 -1.48 -6.08
N ARG A 268 -5.01 -0.34 -5.73
CA ARG A 268 -3.54 -0.16 -5.83
C ARG A 268 -2.85 -1.10 -4.84
N ALA A 269 -1.58 -1.42 -5.12
CA ALA A 269 -0.77 -2.17 -4.17
C ALA A 269 -0.36 -1.13 -3.14
N GLU A 270 -0.98 -1.22 -1.98
CA GLU A 270 -0.77 -0.31 -0.88
C GLU A 270 0.15 -0.98 0.12
N VAL A 271 1.03 -0.16 0.68
CA VAL A 271 2.02 -0.59 1.64
C VAL A 271 1.87 0.29 2.85
N LEU A 272 1.63 -0.34 3.99
CA LEU A 272 1.69 0.35 5.27
C LEU A 272 3.16 0.49 5.66
N VAL A 273 3.61 1.73 5.81
CA VAL A 273 4.91 2.06 6.38
C VAL A 273 4.69 2.45 7.82
N LEU A 274 5.26 1.68 8.73
CA LEU A 274 5.20 1.90 10.18
C LEU A 274 6.62 2.16 10.68
N LEU A 275 6.85 3.23 11.44
CA LEU A 275 8.16 3.51 12.00
C LEU A 275 8.16 3.30 13.50
N THR A 276 9.05 2.42 13.98
CA THR A 276 9.21 2.14 15.41
C THR A 276 10.57 2.65 15.88
N PRO A 277 10.63 3.52 16.91
CA PRO A 277 11.91 3.89 17.47
C PRO A 277 12.57 2.67 18.11
N VAL A 278 13.82 2.44 17.74
CA VAL A 278 14.72 1.55 18.47
C VAL A 278 15.12 2.31 19.72
N THR A 279 14.23 2.27 20.71
CA THR A 279 14.52 2.83 22.02
C THR A 279 15.62 1.97 22.64
N ALA A 280 16.77 2.60 22.90
CA ALA A 280 17.62 2.12 23.98
C ALA A 280 16.74 2.05 25.23
N PRO A 281 16.88 1.04 26.10
CA PRO A 281 16.08 0.93 27.32
C PRO A 281 16.07 2.28 28.04
N SER A 282 14.91 2.95 28.10
CA SER A 282 14.77 4.23 28.78
C SER A 282 14.92 3.98 30.27
N ALA A 283 15.79 4.75 30.92
CA ALA A 283 15.97 4.61 32.35
C ALA A 283 14.64 4.82 33.07
N PRO A 284 14.21 3.91 33.96
CA PRO A 284 12.97 4.09 34.70
C PRO A 284 13.01 5.39 35.51
N LEU A 285 11.84 6.01 35.70
CA LEU A 285 11.74 7.22 36.51
C LEU A 285 12.24 6.93 37.94
N THR A 286 13.04 7.85 38.49
CA THR A 286 13.64 7.71 39.83
C THR A 286 12.56 7.42 40.88
N GLU A 287 11.39 8.07 40.75
CA GLU A 287 10.23 7.93 41.64
C GLU A 287 9.61 6.52 41.62
N VAL A 288 9.52 5.92 40.43
CA VAL A 288 9.02 4.55 40.24
C VAL A 288 10.00 3.55 40.87
N LEU A 289 11.29 3.77 40.69
CA LEU A 289 12.33 2.91 41.26
C LEU A 289 12.40 3.01 42.78
N THR A 290 12.29 4.22 43.33
CA THR A 290 12.26 4.45 44.78
C THR A 290 10.99 3.86 45.39
N GLY A 291 9.84 3.96 44.72
CA GLY A 291 8.57 3.46 45.24
C GLY A 291 8.38 1.94 45.14
N LEU A 292 8.98 1.28 44.14
CA LEU A 292 8.83 -0.17 43.95
C LEU A 292 9.86 -1.01 44.72
N PHE A 293 11.05 -0.48 44.97
CA PHE A 293 12.16 -1.26 45.57
C PHE A 293 12.83 -0.55 46.76
N ASP A 294 12.22 0.50 47.32
CA ASP A 294 12.76 1.28 48.44
C ASP A 294 14.22 1.70 48.22
N LEU A 295 14.54 2.11 46.98
CA LEU A 295 15.88 2.56 46.64
C LEU A 295 16.15 3.94 47.24
N THR A 296 17.37 4.16 47.69
CA THR A 296 17.86 5.50 48.01
C THR A 296 18.06 6.32 46.73
N PRO A 297 18.12 7.67 46.83
CA PRO A 297 18.38 8.52 45.67
C PRO A 297 19.70 8.19 44.94
N ALA A 298 20.72 7.71 45.67
CA ALA A 298 21.99 7.29 45.09
C ALA A 298 21.86 5.95 44.33
N GLU A 299 21.18 4.97 44.91
CA GLU A 299 20.90 3.69 44.28
C GLU A 299 20.05 3.86 43.01
N ALA A 300 19.01 4.70 43.05
CA ALA A 300 18.18 4.98 41.89
C ALA A 300 18.97 5.61 40.73
N LYS A 301 19.95 6.48 41.01
CA LYS A 301 20.88 7.02 39.99
C LYS A 301 21.74 5.94 39.35
N VAL A 302 22.25 4.99 40.14
CA VAL A 302 22.99 3.82 39.63
C VAL A 302 22.08 2.92 38.80
N ALA A 303 20.88 2.61 39.29
CA ALA A 303 19.88 1.78 38.59
C ALA A 303 19.58 2.33 37.19
N ARG A 304 19.33 3.64 37.10
CA ARG A 304 19.11 4.33 35.82
C ARG A 304 20.30 4.22 34.87
N GLY A 305 21.51 4.28 35.42
CA GLY A 305 22.74 4.09 34.66
C GLY A 305 22.86 2.69 34.07
N ILE A 306 22.57 1.68 34.89
CA ILE A 306 22.61 0.27 34.49
C ILE A 306 21.51 -0.04 33.46
N SER A 307 20.30 0.50 33.63
CA SER A 307 19.19 0.26 32.70
C SER A 307 19.46 0.77 31.29
N VAL A 308 20.28 1.81 31.11
CA VAL A 308 20.69 2.32 29.79
C VAL A 308 22.03 1.71 29.31
N GLY A 309 22.54 0.68 29.99
CA GLY A 309 23.75 -0.05 29.59
C GLY A 309 25.09 0.60 29.97
N ARG A 310 25.14 1.55 30.92
CA ARG A 310 26.42 2.12 31.38
C ARG A 310 27.21 1.13 32.23
N SER A 311 28.53 1.14 32.07
CA SER A 311 29.45 0.37 32.91
C SER A 311 29.69 1.03 34.27
N VAL A 312 30.24 0.27 35.23
CA VAL A 312 30.65 0.78 36.55
C VAL A 312 31.65 1.93 36.41
N GLU A 313 32.58 1.84 35.46
CA GLU A 313 33.58 2.86 35.18
C GLU A 313 32.95 4.16 34.67
N GLN A 314 31.98 4.05 33.75
CA GLN A 314 31.25 5.20 33.21
C GLN A 314 30.37 5.87 34.29
N LEU A 315 29.81 5.07 35.21
CA LEU A 315 29.03 5.59 36.33
C LEU A 315 29.91 6.30 37.35
N ALA A 316 31.06 5.71 37.69
CA ALA A 316 32.04 6.32 38.59
C ALA A 316 32.52 7.67 38.04
N ALA A 317 32.88 7.71 36.75
CA ALA A 317 33.31 8.94 36.08
C ALA A 317 32.20 10.01 36.03
N SER A 318 30.96 9.63 35.67
CA SER A 318 29.86 10.60 35.57
C SER A 318 29.37 11.15 36.92
N HIS A 319 29.57 10.41 38.01
CA HIS A 319 29.15 10.82 39.35
C HIS A 319 30.28 11.42 40.19
N GLY A 320 31.52 11.43 39.69
CA GLY A 320 32.68 11.94 40.44
C GLY A 320 33.03 11.13 41.69
N ILE A 321 32.71 9.83 41.70
CA ILE A 321 32.92 8.93 42.85
C ILE A 321 33.73 7.71 42.47
N SER A 322 34.26 6.99 43.46
CA SER A 322 35.10 5.82 43.22
C SER A 322 34.31 4.65 42.59
N ARG A 323 34.99 3.81 41.81
CA ARG A 323 34.41 2.55 41.28
C ARG A 323 33.91 1.64 42.40
N GLU A 324 34.59 1.65 43.55
CA GLU A 324 34.22 0.83 44.71
C GLU A 324 32.90 1.31 45.35
N THR A 325 32.66 2.62 45.36
CA THR A 325 31.39 3.21 45.79
C THR A 325 30.25 2.78 44.88
N ILE A 326 30.44 2.82 43.56
CA ILE A 326 29.44 2.33 42.60
C ILE A 326 29.19 0.83 42.77
N ARG A 327 30.24 0.01 42.96
CA ARG A 327 30.10 -1.44 43.21
C ARG A 327 29.31 -1.73 44.48
N THR A 328 29.54 -0.97 45.55
CA THR A 328 28.81 -1.10 46.81
C THR A 328 27.33 -0.74 46.62
N GLN A 329 27.03 0.36 45.93
CA GLN A 329 25.66 0.77 45.60
C GLN A 329 24.97 -0.25 44.69
N LEU A 330 25.68 -0.81 43.69
CA LEU A 330 25.17 -1.85 42.81
C LEU A 330 24.85 -3.14 43.56
N LYS A 331 25.71 -3.56 44.52
CA LYS A 331 25.46 -4.74 45.36
C LYS A 331 24.22 -4.55 46.24
N SER A 332 24.08 -3.39 46.87
CA SER A 332 22.90 -3.05 47.68
C SER A 332 21.63 -3.07 46.82
N LEU A 333 21.69 -2.45 45.64
CA LEU A 333 20.59 -2.40 44.69
C LEU A 333 20.19 -3.79 44.16
N MET A 334 21.17 -4.67 43.88
CA MET A 334 20.90 -6.05 43.47
C MET A 334 20.21 -6.86 44.58
N MET A 335 20.60 -6.65 45.85
CA MET A 335 19.88 -7.26 46.98
C MET A 335 18.43 -6.75 47.08
N LYS A 336 18.20 -5.44 46.97
CA LYS A 336 16.85 -4.84 47.05
C LYS A 336 15.93 -5.24 45.90
N THR A 337 16.51 -5.55 44.74
CA THR A 337 15.77 -5.97 43.54
C THR A 337 15.69 -7.49 43.39
N GLY A 338 16.30 -8.26 44.29
CA GLY A 338 16.33 -9.72 44.23
C GLY A 338 17.12 -10.28 43.03
N THR A 339 18.06 -9.52 42.48
CA THR A 339 18.84 -9.93 41.30
C THR A 339 20.25 -10.37 41.69
N SER A 340 20.80 -11.33 40.96
CA SER A 340 22.12 -11.91 41.25
C SER A 340 23.21 -11.47 40.27
N ARG A 341 22.81 -10.95 39.10
CA ARG A 341 23.73 -10.42 38.07
C ARG A 341 23.28 -9.05 37.57
N GLN A 342 24.24 -8.19 37.21
CA GLN A 342 23.95 -6.87 36.60
C GLN A 342 23.08 -6.98 35.34
N ALA A 343 23.24 -8.06 34.56
CA ALA A 343 22.40 -8.31 33.38
C ALA A 343 20.93 -8.60 33.75
N GLU A 344 20.68 -9.38 34.81
CA GLU A 344 19.33 -9.66 35.32
C GLU A 344 18.66 -8.37 35.82
N LEU A 345 19.43 -7.54 36.52
CA LEU A 345 19.00 -6.22 36.95
C LEU A 345 18.64 -5.32 35.76
N ALA A 346 19.48 -5.27 34.72
CA ALA A 346 19.18 -4.46 33.53
C ALA A 346 17.89 -4.91 32.83
N VAL A 347 17.63 -6.23 32.77
CA VAL A 347 16.39 -6.79 32.22
C VAL A 347 15.17 -6.42 33.08
N LEU A 348 15.25 -6.58 34.40
CA LEU A 348 14.18 -6.21 35.34
C LEU A 348 13.82 -4.73 35.19
N LEU A 349 14.84 -3.85 35.18
CA LEU A 349 14.65 -2.41 35.05
C LEU A 349 14.11 -2.02 33.67
N GLY A 350 14.50 -2.74 32.60
CA GLY A 350 13.96 -2.52 31.26
C GLY A 350 12.47 -2.85 31.11
N GLY A 351 11.93 -3.73 31.97
CA GLY A 351 10.51 -4.08 32.03
C GLY A 351 9.64 -3.06 32.78
N LEU A 352 10.24 -2.17 33.58
CA LEU A 352 9.54 -1.16 34.37
C LEU A 352 9.39 0.13 33.56
N ARG A 353 8.54 0.09 32.53
CA ARG A 353 8.15 1.27 31.78
C ARG A 353 6.96 1.94 32.47
N PRO A 354 6.97 3.27 32.66
CA PRO A 354 5.70 3.98 32.84
C PRO A 354 4.86 3.77 31.57
N LEU A 355 3.58 3.45 31.75
CA LEU A 355 2.58 3.39 30.68
C LEU A 355 2.45 4.73 29.96
#